data_AF-A0A4Y3QLZ4-F1
#
_entry.id   AF-A0A4Y3QLZ4-F1
#
_cell.length_a   1.000
_cell.length_b   1.000
_cell.length_c   1.000
_cell.angle_alpha   90.00
_cell.angle_beta   90.00
_cell.angle_gamma   90.00
#
_symmetry.space_group_name_H-M   'P 1'
#
loop_
_entity.id
_entity.type
_entity.pdbx_description
1 polymer ?
#
loop_
_entity_poly.entity_id
_entity_poly.type
_entity_poly.pdbx_seq_one_letter_code
_entity_poly.pdbx_strand_id
1 'polypeptide(L)'
;MTILRALRDLRSRGTVFVHSDAALAATVAQRQQDNLAAGLNRRNPVHIPAKALVAPANGIHGAMRLRPIDALLELARGTALRADREIAAFAGTWAALRYLGLILRDHATDRLQLHVDTMARIGPNQRRVVSEELGVGFGILVAKQWCLERNPGTSIVTATDFDIAVHGGLVPQLTLADRQPDYVLSYSTPASAGANIYEFLETKGTASSPNAYTQLGRAVTQLAAPTIAGAPVTGLAVSTVSTTEEISAYAVDPPERPVVWRAVEEKLQRSRERPASPRTTHTSINLDPDEFLSNVTNTEYASLARYAGLDSAAERWLPSLHTSRRPGPAPGEILSLDGQTYRGSSQRFTLPNGQGQLRVFAGVDTNVADALRSADLDAARQAQREYAENRQEEASFDANTPTNATATSSEGAVLRISLD
;
A
#
# COMPACT_ATOMS: atom_id res chain seq x y z
N MET A 1 -22.76 1.70 -17.73
CA MET A 1 -21.46 1.19 -18.25
C MET A 1 -21.46 -0.34 -18.15
N THR A 2 -20.92 -1.03 -19.16
CA THR A 2 -20.87 -2.51 -19.18
C THR A 2 -19.68 -3.05 -18.39
N ILE A 3 -19.77 -4.28 -17.89
CA ILE A 3 -18.67 -4.94 -17.16
C ILE A 3 -17.39 -5.05 -18.01
N LEU A 4 -17.53 -5.33 -19.32
CA LEU A 4 -16.41 -5.39 -20.26
C LEU A 4 -15.70 -4.05 -20.41
N ARG A 5 -16.46 -2.94 -20.36
CA ARG A 5 -15.86 -1.60 -20.36
C ARG A 5 -15.13 -1.34 -19.04
N ALA A 6 -15.71 -1.69 -17.90
CA ALA A 6 -15.05 -1.54 -16.61
C ALA A 6 -13.72 -2.32 -16.54
N LEU A 7 -13.69 -3.57 -17.02
CA LEU A 7 -12.47 -4.39 -17.08
C LEU A 7 -11.43 -3.78 -18.03
N ARG A 8 -11.86 -3.25 -19.18
CA ARG A 8 -10.99 -2.52 -20.10
C ARG A 8 -10.38 -1.27 -19.45
N ASP A 9 -11.17 -0.50 -18.71
CA ASP A 9 -10.69 0.72 -18.06
C ASP A 9 -9.73 0.39 -16.92
N LEU A 10 -10.01 -0.67 -16.14
CA LEU A 10 -9.12 -1.11 -15.06
C LEU A 10 -7.73 -1.53 -15.54
N ARG A 11 -7.64 -2.21 -16.69
CA ARG A 11 -6.34 -2.64 -17.26
C ARG A 11 -5.65 -1.55 -18.08
N SER A 12 -6.33 -0.46 -18.41
CA SER A 12 -5.77 0.57 -19.28
C SER A 12 -4.82 1.48 -18.51
N ARG A 13 -3.62 1.71 -19.08
CA ARG A 13 -2.72 2.75 -18.58
C ARG A 13 -3.29 4.12 -18.91
N GLY A 14 -3.45 4.95 -17.90
CA GLY A 14 -3.75 6.37 -18.03
C GLY A 14 -2.73 7.20 -17.24
N THR A 15 -2.81 8.50 -17.43
CA THR A 15 -1.91 9.47 -16.79
C THR A 15 -2.51 9.95 -15.46
N VAL A 16 -1.69 9.88 -14.42
CA VAL A 16 -1.87 10.56 -13.13
C VAL A 16 -0.77 11.62 -13.04
N PHE A 17 -1.14 12.88 -12.93
CA PHE A 17 -0.16 13.95 -12.75
C PHE A 17 0.28 14.03 -11.29
N VAL A 18 1.58 13.97 -11.07
CA VAL A 18 2.19 14.09 -9.76
C VAL A 18 2.81 15.48 -9.64
N HIS A 19 2.28 16.28 -8.72
CA HIS A 19 2.79 17.60 -8.38
C HIS A 19 3.80 17.45 -7.24
N SER A 20 5.07 17.71 -7.55
CA SER A 20 6.12 17.76 -6.56
C SER A 20 7.14 18.82 -6.92
N ASP A 21 6.88 20.07 -6.53
CA ASP A 21 7.72 21.22 -6.85
C ASP A 21 8.00 22.07 -5.60
N ALA A 22 8.90 23.05 -5.77
CA ALA A 22 9.33 23.91 -4.67
C ALA A 22 8.19 24.77 -4.10
N ALA A 23 7.20 25.14 -4.91
CA ALA A 23 6.06 25.94 -4.47
C ALA A 23 5.10 25.11 -3.60
N LEU A 24 4.85 23.86 -3.98
CA LEU A 24 4.15 22.89 -3.14
C LEU A 24 4.91 22.68 -1.82
N ALA A 25 6.21 22.40 -1.87
CA ALA A 25 7.01 22.14 -0.67
C ALA A 25 6.99 23.33 0.30
N ALA A 26 7.14 24.57 -0.19
CA ALA A 26 7.05 25.77 0.62
C ALA A 26 5.65 25.95 1.25
N THR A 27 4.59 25.68 0.48
CA THR A 27 3.21 25.74 0.99
C THR A 27 3.00 24.71 2.10
N VAL A 28 3.46 23.48 1.92
CA VAL A 28 3.34 22.41 2.91
C VAL A 28 4.16 22.71 4.16
N ALA A 29 5.38 23.26 4.03
CA ALA A 29 6.18 23.71 5.15
C ALA A 29 5.44 24.77 5.97
N GLN A 30 4.80 25.74 5.32
CA GLN A 30 3.96 26.73 6.02
C GLN A 30 2.78 26.06 6.74
N ARG A 31 2.08 25.10 6.10
CA ARG A 31 0.99 24.36 6.73
C ARG A 31 1.45 23.54 7.93
N GLN A 32 2.65 22.97 7.89
CA GLN A 32 3.25 22.33 9.04
C GLN A 32 3.42 23.32 10.19
N GLN A 33 4.00 24.51 9.94
CA GLN A 33 4.15 25.56 10.96
C GLN A 33 2.82 26.02 11.53
N ASP A 34 1.80 26.21 10.69
CA ASP A 34 0.44 26.55 11.12
C ASP A 34 -0.11 25.47 12.08
N ASN A 35 0.10 24.19 11.77
CA ASN A 35 -0.31 23.07 12.62
C ASN A 35 0.42 23.05 13.97
N LEU A 36 1.73 23.39 14.00
CA LEU A 36 2.51 23.52 15.23
C LEU A 36 1.96 24.64 16.11
N ALA A 37 1.77 25.83 15.54
CA ALA A 37 1.22 26.99 16.24
C ALA A 37 -0.19 26.71 16.77
N ALA A 38 -1.05 26.07 15.97
CA ALA A 38 -2.38 25.67 16.39
C ALA A 38 -2.37 24.64 17.53
N GLY A 39 -1.36 23.77 17.62
CA GLY A 39 -1.18 22.82 18.73
C GLY A 39 -0.78 23.48 20.03
N LEU A 40 0.09 24.50 19.97
CA LEU A 40 0.54 25.29 21.12
C LEU A 40 -0.58 26.17 21.71
N ASN A 41 -1.49 26.67 20.86
CA ASN A 41 -2.59 27.55 21.26
C ASN A 41 -3.82 26.81 21.82
N ARG A 42 -3.78 25.48 21.99
CA ARG A 42 -4.88 24.70 22.60
C ARG A 42 -4.88 24.89 24.11
N ARG A 43 -6.07 24.72 24.73
CA ARG A 43 -6.25 24.76 26.21
C ARG A 43 -5.26 23.83 26.94
N ASN A 44 -4.89 22.71 26.31
CA ASN A 44 -3.79 21.84 26.72
C ASN A 44 -2.77 21.80 25.57
N PRO A 45 -1.67 22.57 25.64
CA PRO A 45 -0.64 22.58 24.61
C PRO A 45 -0.05 21.19 24.44
N VAL A 46 -0.02 20.70 23.20
CA VAL A 46 0.63 19.44 22.85
C VAL A 46 1.84 19.76 22.02
N HIS A 47 3.01 19.25 22.41
CA HIS A 47 4.19 19.33 21.57
C HIS A 47 3.98 18.44 20.33
N ILE A 48 4.01 19.06 19.15
CA ILE A 48 3.84 18.38 17.88
C ILE A 48 5.23 18.20 17.25
N PRO A 49 5.66 16.96 16.97
CA PRO A 49 6.89 16.70 16.24
C PRO A 49 6.87 17.34 14.84
N ALA A 50 8.03 17.80 14.40
CA ALA A 50 8.21 18.54 13.16
C ALA A 50 9.42 18.01 12.39
N LYS A 51 9.30 17.88 11.07
CA LYS A 51 10.44 17.74 10.17
C LYS A 51 11.14 19.08 10.02
N ALA A 52 12.47 19.07 9.97
CA ALA A 52 13.27 20.28 9.84
C ALA A 52 13.14 20.91 8.44
N LEU A 53 12.97 20.08 7.41
CA LEU A 53 12.84 20.48 6.01
C LEU A 53 11.66 19.75 5.37
N VAL A 54 10.97 20.47 4.47
CA VAL A 54 10.03 19.88 3.50
C VAL A 54 10.54 20.24 2.12
N ALA A 55 10.83 19.22 1.32
CA ALA A 55 11.36 19.38 -0.03
C ALA A 55 10.43 18.73 -1.07
N PRO A 56 10.60 19.07 -2.36
CA PRO A 56 10.02 18.29 -3.44
C PRO A 56 10.50 16.84 -3.35
N ALA A 57 9.60 15.90 -3.60
CA ALA A 57 9.93 14.49 -3.79
C ALA A 57 10.62 14.32 -5.15
N ASN A 58 11.94 14.16 -5.09
CA ASN A 58 12.79 14.06 -6.27
C ASN A 58 12.38 12.87 -7.17
N GLY A 59 12.43 13.08 -8.49
CA GLY A 59 12.23 12.03 -9.49
C GLY A 59 10.77 11.75 -9.89
N ILE A 60 9.78 12.26 -9.15
CA ILE A 60 8.36 11.93 -9.41
C ILE A 60 7.50 13.09 -9.92
N HIS A 61 8.05 14.28 -10.16
CA HIS A 61 7.27 15.39 -10.71
C HIS A 61 6.88 15.15 -12.18
N GLY A 62 5.59 15.26 -12.50
CA GLY A 62 5.09 15.21 -13.87
C GLY A 62 4.09 14.08 -14.13
N ALA A 63 4.04 13.62 -15.38
CA ALA A 63 3.07 12.60 -15.81
C ALA A 63 3.55 11.20 -15.41
N MET A 64 2.74 10.49 -14.62
CA MET A 64 2.96 9.10 -14.26
C MET A 64 1.93 8.20 -14.93
N ARG A 65 2.37 7.13 -15.60
CA ARG A 65 1.50 6.18 -16.30
C ARG A 65 1.13 5.03 -15.39
N LEU A 66 -0.11 5.02 -14.92
CA LEU A 66 -0.63 4.04 -13.96
C LEU A 66 -1.84 3.29 -14.50
N ARG A 67 -2.12 2.09 -13.96
CA ARG A 67 -3.39 1.39 -14.20
C ARG A 67 -4.21 1.39 -12.92
N PRO A 68 -5.54 1.57 -13.01
CA PRO A 68 -6.41 1.42 -11.83
C PRO A 68 -6.28 0.06 -11.14
N ILE A 69 -6.11 -1.03 -11.90
CA ILE A 69 -5.97 -2.38 -11.33
C ILE A 69 -4.74 -2.52 -10.42
N ASP A 70 -3.65 -1.79 -10.70
CA ASP A 70 -2.45 -1.76 -9.85
C ASP A 70 -2.76 -1.10 -8.50
N ALA A 71 -3.52 0.00 -8.50
CA ALA A 71 -3.92 0.68 -7.26
C ALA A 71 -4.86 -0.20 -6.41
N LEU A 72 -5.72 -0.98 -7.07
CA LEU A 72 -6.61 -1.94 -6.40
C LEU A 72 -5.84 -3.13 -5.81
N LEU A 73 -4.77 -3.57 -6.46
CA LEU A 73 -3.85 -4.58 -5.92
C LEU A 73 -3.20 -4.07 -4.63
N GLU A 74 -2.63 -2.86 -4.64
CA GLU A 74 -2.01 -2.27 -3.45
C GLU A 74 -3.02 -2.06 -2.31
N LEU A 75 -4.24 -1.61 -2.63
CA LEU A 75 -5.30 -1.45 -1.62
C LEU A 75 -5.74 -2.80 -1.01
N ALA A 76 -5.89 -3.83 -1.83
CA ALA A 76 -6.25 -5.17 -1.36
C ALA A 76 -5.15 -5.78 -0.47
N ARG A 77 -3.88 -5.50 -0.77
CA ARG A 77 -2.75 -5.97 0.03
C ARG A 77 -2.56 -5.19 1.32
N GLY A 78 -2.67 -3.86 1.26
CA GLY A 78 -2.54 -3.00 2.44
C GLY A 78 -3.60 -3.26 3.52
N THR A 79 -4.71 -3.93 3.16
CA THR A 79 -5.82 -4.24 4.09
C THR A 79 -5.90 -5.71 4.50
N ALA A 80 -5.03 -6.58 3.97
CA ALA A 80 -5.12 -8.03 4.14
C ALA A 80 -5.09 -8.49 5.61
N LEU A 81 -4.32 -7.80 6.45
CA LEU A 81 -4.18 -8.10 7.88
C LEU A 81 -5.16 -7.32 8.78
N ARG A 82 -5.87 -6.30 8.26
CA ARG A 82 -6.79 -5.45 9.04
C ARG A 82 -8.19 -6.03 9.19
N ALA A 83 -8.56 -6.98 8.35
CA ALA A 83 -9.95 -7.41 8.26
C ALA A 83 -10.34 -8.31 9.44
N ASP A 84 -11.43 -7.94 10.13
CA ASP A 84 -12.11 -8.84 11.06
C ASP A 84 -12.42 -10.15 10.35
N ARG A 85 -12.24 -11.26 11.07
CA ARG A 85 -12.49 -12.62 10.61
C ARG A 85 -13.78 -12.77 9.80
N GLU A 86 -14.89 -12.16 10.25
CA GLU A 86 -16.19 -12.32 9.60
C GLU A 86 -16.27 -11.67 8.23
N ILE A 87 -15.47 -10.62 8.02
CA ILE A 87 -15.42 -9.87 6.77
C ILE A 87 -14.14 -10.12 5.98
N ALA A 88 -13.15 -10.83 6.52
CA ALA A 88 -11.82 -10.99 5.89
C ALA A 88 -11.88 -11.64 4.51
N ALA A 89 -12.75 -12.63 4.34
CA ALA A 89 -13.02 -13.21 3.03
C ALA A 89 -13.47 -12.12 2.04
N PHE A 90 -14.42 -11.27 2.45
CA PHE A 90 -14.93 -10.19 1.59
C PHE A 90 -13.92 -9.05 1.42
N ALA A 91 -13.20 -8.66 2.48
CA ALA A 91 -12.32 -7.50 2.54
C ALA A 91 -11.21 -7.55 1.48
N GLY A 92 -10.58 -8.72 1.27
CA GLY A 92 -9.55 -8.90 0.25
C GLY A 92 -10.04 -8.69 -1.20
N THR A 93 -11.35 -8.86 -1.43
CA THR A 93 -11.98 -8.61 -2.74
C THR A 93 -12.77 -7.31 -2.79
N TRP A 94 -12.98 -6.67 -1.64
CA TRP A 94 -13.90 -5.54 -1.50
C TRP A 94 -13.46 -4.34 -2.33
N ALA A 95 -12.17 -3.99 -2.28
CA ALA A 95 -11.59 -2.94 -3.11
C ALA A 95 -11.87 -3.18 -4.60
N ALA A 96 -11.59 -4.40 -5.07
CA ALA A 96 -11.79 -4.78 -6.47
C ALA A 96 -13.25 -4.65 -6.91
N LEU A 97 -14.20 -5.10 -6.08
CA LEU A 97 -15.63 -5.05 -6.39
C LEU A 97 -16.21 -3.65 -6.29
N ARG A 98 -15.88 -2.92 -5.22
CA ARG A 98 -16.44 -1.59 -4.91
C ARG A 98 -16.05 -0.56 -5.95
N TYR A 99 -14.83 -0.66 -6.48
CA TYR A 99 -14.26 0.31 -7.41
C TYR A 99 -14.33 -0.14 -8.87
N LEU A 100 -14.91 -1.32 -9.14
CA LEU A 100 -15.09 -1.82 -10.49
C LEU A 100 -15.93 -0.84 -11.32
N GLY A 101 -15.30 -0.25 -12.33
CA GLY A 101 -15.93 0.70 -13.22
C GLY A 101 -16.19 2.09 -12.63
N LEU A 102 -15.63 2.35 -11.45
CA LEU A 102 -15.60 3.72 -10.92
C LEU A 102 -14.52 4.56 -11.60
N ILE A 103 -13.38 3.96 -11.93
CA ILE A 103 -12.24 4.66 -12.54
C ILE A 103 -12.26 4.42 -14.05
N LEU A 104 -12.13 5.50 -14.80
CA LEU A 104 -12.11 5.51 -16.25
C LEU A 104 -10.82 6.16 -16.75
N ARG A 105 -10.44 5.83 -17.99
CA ARG A 105 -9.48 6.62 -18.76
C ARG A 105 -10.25 7.56 -19.68
N ASP A 106 -10.00 8.86 -19.58
CA ASP A 106 -10.39 9.79 -20.63
C ASP A 106 -9.46 9.59 -21.83
N HIS A 107 -10.01 9.20 -22.98
CA HIS A 107 -9.24 8.97 -24.18
C HIS A 107 -8.77 10.26 -24.87
N ALA A 108 -9.41 11.40 -24.61
CA ALA A 108 -9.02 12.68 -25.19
C ALA A 108 -7.79 13.27 -24.49
N THR A 109 -7.76 13.21 -23.16
CA THR A 109 -6.67 13.76 -22.34
C THR A 109 -5.69 12.71 -21.83
N ASP A 110 -5.98 11.43 -22.06
CA ASP A 110 -5.25 10.28 -21.53
C ASP A 110 -5.25 10.18 -19.99
N ARG A 111 -6.05 10.98 -19.29
CA ARG A 111 -6.08 11.04 -17.81
C ARG A 111 -6.92 9.93 -17.22
N LEU A 112 -6.55 9.46 -16.03
CA LEU A 112 -7.46 8.68 -15.20
C LEU A 112 -8.41 9.63 -14.47
N GLN A 113 -9.69 9.27 -14.35
CA GLN A 113 -10.73 10.06 -13.69
C GLN A 113 -11.83 9.17 -13.10
N LEU A 114 -12.64 9.72 -12.21
CA LEU A 114 -13.82 9.03 -11.68
C LEU A 114 -15.03 9.17 -12.63
N HIS A 115 -15.83 8.12 -12.76
CA HIS A 115 -17.02 8.11 -13.61
C HIS A 115 -18.08 9.10 -13.09
N VAL A 116 -18.39 10.14 -13.87
CA VAL A 116 -19.31 11.23 -13.48
C VAL A 116 -20.69 10.74 -13.02
N ASP A 117 -21.35 9.89 -13.80
CA ASP A 117 -22.69 9.40 -13.45
C ASP A 117 -22.70 8.52 -12.18
N THR A 118 -21.66 7.71 -11.99
CA THR A 118 -21.51 6.89 -10.78
C THR A 118 -21.29 7.78 -9.57
N MET A 119 -20.41 8.79 -9.68
CA MET A 119 -20.15 9.76 -8.61
C MET A 119 -21.41 10.57 -8.25
N ALA A 120 -22.23 10.94 -9.23
CA ALA A 120 -23.49 11.64 -9.00
C ALA A 120 -24.49 10.83 -8.15
N ARG A 121 -24.44 9.49 -8.23
CA ARG A 121 -25.35 8.56 -7.53
C ARG A 121 -24.90 8.21 -6.10
N ILE A 122 -23.65 8.46 -5.74
CA ILE A 122 -23.16 8.21 -4.38
C ILE A 122 -23.21 9.49 -3.53
N GLY A 123 -23.62 9.36 -2.28
CA GLY A 123 -23.78 10.48 -1.36
C GLY A 123 -22.42 11.09 -0.93
N PRO A 124 -22.41 12.32 -0.39
CA PRO A 124 -21.16 13.03 -0.04
C PRO A 124 -20.22 12.25 0.89
N ASN A 125 -20.78 11.56 1.91
CA ASN A 125 -19.98 10.76 2.83
C ASN A 125 -19.30 9.57 2.13
N GLN A 126 -19.99 8.92 1.19
CA GLN A 126 -19.41 7.82 0.42
C GLN A 126 -18.32 8.34 -0.52
N ARG A 127 -18.49 9.52 -1.14
CA ARG A 127 -17.45 10.15 -1.98
C ARG A 127 -16.16 10.44 -1.20
N ARG A 128 -16.28 10.86 0.06
CA ARG A 128 -15.13 11.04 0.95
C ARG A 128 -14.38 9.72 1.17
N VAL A 129 -15.09 8.66 1.55
CA VAL A 129 -14.50 7.33 1.78
C VAL A 129 -13.86 6.78 0.50
N VAL A 130 -14.52 6.94 -0.65
CA VAL A 130 -13.98 6.57 -1.97
C VAL A 130 -12.64 7.26 -2.23
N SER A 131 -12.58 8.57 -2.00
CA SER A 131 -11.35 9.34 -2.25
C SER A 131 -10.24 8.93 -1.30
N GLU A 132 -10.56 8.69 -0.02
CA GLU A 132 -9.62 8.22 1.01
C GLU A 132 -9.03 6.86 0.64
N GLU A 133 -9.86 5.86 0.31
CA GLU A 133 -9.39 4.51 -0.04
C GLU A 133 -8.62 4.47 -1.37
N LEU A 134 -9.11 5.16 -2.41
CA LEU A 134 -8.36 5.26 -3.68
C LEU A 134 -7.04 6.01 -3.50
N GLY A 135 -7.03 7.02 -2.62
CA GLY A 135 -5.83 7.79 -2.34
C GLY A 135 -4.71 6.98 -1.71
N VAL A 136 -5.05 5.95 -0.92
CA VAL A 136 -4.09 4.95 -0.41
C VAL A 136 -3.46 4.17 -1.56
N GLY A 137 -4.27 3.54 -2.42
CA GLY A 137 -3.78 2.71 -3.52
C GLY A 137 -2.87 3.46 -4.49
N PHE A 138 -3.31 4.63 -4.97
CA PHE A 138 -2.48 5.49 -5.82
C PHE A 138 -1.28 6.08 -5.08
N GLY A 139 -1.44 6.43 -3.80
CA GLY A 139 -0.36 6.96 -2.97
C GLY A 139 0.80 5.97 -2.81
N ILE A 140 0.49 4.68 -2.61
CA ILE A 140 1.50 3.61 -2.56
C ILE A 140 2.21 3.47 -3.90
N LEU A 141 1.50 3.52 -5.04
CA LEU A 141 2.13 3.45 -6.36
C LEU A 141 3.10 4.62 -6.61
N VAL A 142 2.70 5.83 -6.25
CA VAL A 142 3.57 7.03 -6.32
C VAL A 142 4.81 6.85 -5.42
N ALA A 143 4.62 6.30 -4.22
CA ALA A 143 5.72 6.04 -3.30
C ALA A 143 6.70 4.97 -3.81
N LYS A 144 6.19 3.89 -4.43
CA LYS A 144 7.04 2.88 -5.07
C LYS A 144 7.87 3.50 -6.19
N GLN A 145 7.27 4.34 -7.04
CA GLN A 145 8.01 5.04 -8.08
C GLN A 145 9.08 5.97 -7.51
N TRP A 146 8.76 6.70 -6.45
CA TRP A 146 9.74 7.56 -5.77
C TRP A 146 10.96 6.77 -5.27
N CYS A 147 10.76 5.60 -4.66
CA CYS A 147 11.86 4.73 -4.27
C CYS A 147 12.71 4.28 -5.46
N LEU A 148 12.07 3.89 -6.57
CA LEU A 148 12.74 3.43 -7.80
C LEU A 148 13.56 4.53 -8.47
N GLU A 149 12.99 5.73 -8.62
CA GLU A 149 13.64 6.89 -9.25
C GLU A 149 14.83 7.38 -8.44
N ARG A 150 14.70 7.41 -7.10
CA ARG A 150 15.77 7.88 -6.21
C ARG A 150 16.89 6.84 -6.04
N ASN A 151 16.60 5.56 -6.28
CA ASN A 151 17.54 4.47 -6.07
C ASN A 151 17.59 3.52 -7.28
N PRO A 152 18.29 3.90 -8.36
CA PRO A 152 18.46 3.06 -9.54
C PRO A 152 18.99 1.66 -9.19
N GLY A 153 18.41 0.63 -9.82
CA GLY A 153 18.73 -0.77 -9.55
C GLY A 153 17.91 -1.42 -8.43
N THR A 154 17.04 -0.67 -7.77
CA THR A 154 15.97 -1.24 -6.92
C THR A 154 14.95 -1.94 -7.80
N SER A 155 14.58 -3.19 -7.48
CA SER A 155 13.60 -3.96 -8.24
C SER A 155 12.31 -4.26 -7.47
N ILE A 156 12.39 -4.34 -6.14
CA ILE A 156 11.28 -4.68 -5.26
C ILE A 156 11.11 -3.57 -4.23
N VAL A 157 9.91 -3.01 -4.17
CA VAL A 157 9.52 -2.03 -3.16
C VAL A 157 8.22 -2.47 -2.52
N THR A 158 8.24 -2.66 -1.21
CA THR A 158 7.08 -3.08 -0.42
C THR A 158 6.58 -1.93 0.45
N ALA A 159 5.28 -1.92 0.72
CA ALA A 159 4.64 -1.02 1.66
C ALA A 159 3.96 -1.86 2.75
N THR A 160 4.47 -1.77 3.96
CA THR A 160 3.97 -2.52 5.12
C THR A 160 3.20 -1.60 6.04
N ASP A 161 2.04 -2.05 6.50
CA ASP A 161 1.20 -1.29 7.44
C ASP A 161 1.96 -0.97 8.73
N PHE A 162 2.11 0.33 9.04
CA PHE A 162 2.90 0.76 10.18
C PHE A 162 2.27 0.31 11.51
N ASP A 163 0.95 0.41 11.66
CA ASP A 163 0.25 0.10 12.90
C ASP A 163 0.41 -1.37 13.25
N ILE A 164 0.26 -2.22 12.25
CA ILE A 164 0.43 -3.66 12.39
C ILE A 164 1.89 -3.98 12.73
N ALA A 165 2.85 -3.34 12.06
CA ALA A 165 4.27 -3.58 12.32
C ALA A 165 4.70 -3.13 13.73
N VAL A 166 4.28 -1.96 14.19
CA VAL A 166 4.62 -1.48 15.55
C VAL A 166 4.04 -2.41 16.61
N HIS A 167 2.83 -2.93 16.41
CA HIS A 167 2.19 -3.83 17.35
C HIS A 167 2.49 -5.31 17.13
N GLY A 168 3.40 -5.62 16.21
CA GLY A 168 3.74 -6.97 15.84
C GLY A 168 2.50 -7.81 15.54
N GLY A 169 1.53 -7.29 14.78
CA GLY A 169 0.33 -8.02 14.34
C GLY A 169 -0.95 -7.79 15.14
N LEU A 170 -0.88 -7.14 16.29
CA LEU A 170 -2.07 -6.84 17.08
C LEU A 170 -2.70 -5.51 16.63
N VAL A 171 -3.96 -5.54 16.17
CA VAL A 171 -4.74 -4.32 15.87
C VAL A 171 -5.86 -4.17 16.90
N PRO A 172 -5.58 -3.88 18.19
CA PRO A 172 -6.66 -3.57 19.10
C PRO A 172 -7.20 -2.17 18.77
N GLN A 173 -8.50 -1.96 18.92
CA GLN A 173 -9.10 -0.61 18.91
C GLN A 173 -8.35 0.25 19.94
N LEU A 174 -7.42 1.12 19.51
CA LEU A 174 -6.95 2.37 20.14
C LEU A 174 -5.66 2.84 19.45
N THR A 175 -5.61 4.14 19.19
CA THR A 175 -4.48 4.94 18.69
C THR A 175 -3.30 4.93 19.67
N LEU A 176 -2.14 4.43 19.24
CA LEU A 176 -0.85 4.48 19.94
C LEU A 176 -0.40 5.91 20.25
N ALA A 177 -0.63 6.77 19.26
CA ALA A 177 -0.50 8.22 19.25
C ALA A 177 -1.43 8.78 18.16
N ASP A 178 -1.88 10.02 18.30
CA ASP A 178 -2.72 10.69 17.26
C ASP A 178 -1.96 10.93 15.93
N ARG A 179 -0.66 10.59 15.88
CA ARG A 179 0.24 10.94 14.79
C ARG A 179 1.23 9.82 14.54
N GLN A 180 0.94 8.99 13.54
CA GLN A 180 1.83 7.95 13.04
C GLN A 180 1.68 7.86 11.52
N PRO A 181 2.73 7.39 10.81
CA PRO A 181 2.66 7.14 9.39
C PRO A 181 1.70 5.97 9.09
N ASP A 182 1.10 5.96 7.91
CA ASP A 182 0.25 4.86 7.47
C ASP A 182 1.08 3.59 7.13
N TYR A 183 2.27 3.77 6.55
CA TYR A 183 3.10 2.67 6.03
C TYR A 183 4.60 2.84 6.28
N VAL A 184 5.31 1.72 6.22
CA VAL A 184 6.76 1.61 6.11
C VAL A 184 7.10 1.08 4.72
N LEU A 185 7.87 1.85 3.97
CA LEU A 185 8.46 1.43 2.71
C LEU A 185 9.72 0.60 2.99
N SER A 186 9.89 -0.51 2.28
CA SER A 186 11.11 -1.31 2.36
C SER A 186 11.59 -1.72 0.97
N TYR A 187 12.89 -1.61 0.73
CA TYR A 187 13.50 -1.97 -0.55
C TYR A 187 15.01 -2.21 -0.40
N SER A 188 15.59 -3.00 -1.30
CA SER A 188 17.05 -3.20 -1.39
C SER A 188 17.64 -2.36 -2.51
N THR A 189 18.88 -1.90 -2.35
CA THR A 189 19.64 -1.24 -3.42
C THR A 189 20.95 -1.99 -3.67
N PRO A 190 21.56 -1.88 -4.87
CA PRO A 190 22.88 -2.45 -5.12
C PRO A 190 23.96 -1.96 -4.15
N ALA A 191 23.85 -0.71 -3.69
CA ALA A 191 24.77 -0.10 -2.72
C ALA A 191 24.64 -0.70 -1.30
N SER A 192 23.50 -1.32 -0.99
CA SER A 192 23.19 -1.90 0.31
C SER A 192 22.99 -3.42 0.20
N ALA A 193 23.91 -4.12 -0.46
CA ALA A 193 23.80 -5.56 -0.67
C ALA A 193 23.54 -6.33 0.64
N GLY A 194 22.43 -7.08 0.69
CA GLY A 194 22.00 -7.83 1.87
C GLY A 194 21.38 -6.99 2.99
N ALA A 195 21.10 -5.71 2.78
CA ALA A 195 20.35 -4.86 3.68
C ALA A 195 19.20 -4.16 2.95
N ASN A 196 18.15 -3.82 3.69
CA ASN A 196 17.03 -3.04 3.21
C ASN A 196 17.15 -1.60 3.71
N ILE A 197 16.69 -0.68 2.87
CA ILE A 197 16.39 0.69 3.23
C ILE A 197 14.94 0.74 3.70
N TYR A 198 14.71 1.42 4.81
CA TYR A 198 13.39 1.62 5.42
C TYR A 198 13.09 3.11 5.54
N GLU A 199 11.89 3.48 5.09
CA GLU A 199 11.38 4.85 5.09
C GLU A 199 9.90 4.86 5.44
N PHE A 200 9.38 6.00 5.89
CA PHE A 200 7.96 6.13 6.20
C PHE A 200 7.16 6.65 5.02
N LEU A 201 5.91 6.23 4.93
CA LEU A 201 4.96 6.72 3.95
C LEU A 201 3.68 7.11 4.65
N GLU A 202 3.22 8.32 4.37
CA GLU A 202 1.92 8.82 4.75
C GLU A 202 1.09 9.08 3.50
N THR A 203 -0.09 8.47 3.41
CA THR A 203 -0.98 8.60 2.26
C THR A 203 -2.30 9.22 2.66
N LYS A 204 -2.79 10.14 1.84
CA LYS A 204 -4.10 10.75 2.04
C LYS A 204 -4.87 10.78 0.72
N GLY A 205 -6.18 10.76 0.84
CA GLY A 205 -7.10 10.90 -0.26
C GLY A 205 -8.08 12.04 -0.03
N THR A 206 -8.43 12.74 -1.10
CA THR A 206 -9.39 13.86 -1.06
C THR A 206 -10.04 14.06 -2.43
N ALA A 207 -11.18 14.74 -2.46
CA ALA A 207 -11.82 15.18 -3.70
C ALA A 207 -11.49 16.66 -4.03
N SER A 208 -10.57 17.28 -3.30
CA SER A 208 -10.28 18.72 -3.36
C SER A 208 -8.80 19.02 -3.22
N SER A 209 -8.20 19.67 -4.22
CA SER A 209 -6.78 20.07 -4.22
C SER A 209 -6.41 21.04 -3.09
N PRO A 210 -7.20 22.07 -2.74
CA PRO A 210 -6.94 22.87 -1.54
C PRO A 210 -6.82 22.06 -0.25
N ASN A 211 -7.64 21.01 -0.12
CA ASN A 211 -7.57 20.12 1.04
C ASN A 211 -6.31 19.24 1.01
N ALA A 212 -5.79 18.90 -0.18
CA ALA A 212 -4.55 18.12 -0.32
C ALA A 212 -3.36 18.81 0.35
N TYR A 213 -3.18 20.12 0.16
CA TYR A 213 -2.11 20.88 0.82
C TYR A 213 -2.22 20.86 2.35
N THR A 214 -3.45 20.97 2.87
CA THR A 214 -3.72 20.92 4.32
C THR A 214 -3.44 19.52 4.88
N GLN A 215 -3.84 18.48 4.14
CA GLN A 215 -3.55 17.08 4.49
C GLN A 215 -2.05 16.82 4.50
N LEU A 216 -1.29 17.30 3.50
CA LEU A 216 0.17 17.16 3.44
C LEU A 216 0.86 17.84 4.63
N GLY A 217 0.43 19.04 5.04
CA GLY A 217 0.97 19.70 6.21
C GLY A 217 0.77 18.91 7.52
N ARG A 218 -0.31 18.12 7.62
CA ARG A 218 -0.54 17.19 8.75
C ARG A 218 0.28 15.92 8.59
N ALA A 219 0.32 15.38 7.38
CA ALA A 219 1.08 14.18 7.04
C ALA A 219 2.56 14.32 7.41
N VAL A 220 3.18 15.46 7.11
CA VAL A 220 4.58 15.73 7.50
C VAL A 220 4.78 15.69 9.02
N THR A 221 3.81 16.16 9.82
CA THR A 221 3.88 16.02 11.29
C THR A 221 3.70 14.58 11.77
N GLN A 222 2.97 13.75 11.02
CA GLN A 222 2.83 12.32 11.31
C GLN A 222 4.12 11.57 11.00
N LEU A 223 4.78 11.89 9.88
CA LEU A 223 6.11 11.36 9.53
C LEU A 223 7.20 11.79 10.53
N ALA A 224 7.01 12.89 11.26
CA ALA A 224 7.95 13.38 12.26
C ALA A 224 7.81 12.68 13.62
N ALA A 225 6.67 12.04 13.88
CA ALA A 225 6.32 11.53 15.20
C ALA A 225 7.09 10.27 15.62
N PRO A 226 7.28 9.26 14.75
CA PRO A 226 8.16 8.14 15.06
C PRO A 226 9.63 8.47 14.79
N THR A 227 10.49 7.95 15.67
CA THR A 227 11.95 7.92 15.54
C THR A 227 12.43 6.48 15.65
N ILE A 228 13.57 6.16 15.04
CA ILE A 228 14.22 4.85 15.17
C ILE A 228 15.58 5.08 15.85
N ALA A 229 15.78 4.46 17.01
CA ALA A 229 16.93 4.73 17.89
C ALA A 229 17.14 6.24 18.16
N GLY A 230 16.04 6.99 18.34
CA GLY A 230 16.03 8.42 18.58
C GLY A 230 16.29 9.31 17.36
N ALA A 231 16.54 8.72 16.18
CA ALA A 231 16.75 9.47 14.94
C ALA A 231 15.44 9.62 14.13
N PRO A 232 15.17 10.80 13.55
CA PRO A 232 14.08 10.95 12.58
C PRO A 232 14.40 10.15 11.31
N VAL A 233 13.37 9.56 10.73
CA VAL A 233 13.49 8.70 9.53
C VAL A 233 12.97 9.46 8.32
N THR A 234 13.60 9.27 7.17
CA THR A 234 13.08 9.84 5.91
C THR A 234 11.67 9.31 5.65
N GLY A 235 10.83 10.13 5.04
CA GLY A 235 9.54 9.64 4.59
C GLY A 235 8.93 10.47 3.49
N LEU A 236 7.91 9.91 2.85
CA LEU A 236 7.17 10.55 1.78
C LEU A 236 5.74 10.83 2.25
N ALA A 237 5.27 12.05 2.05
CA ALA A 237 3.87 12.39 2.23
C ALA A 237 3.21 12.53 0.85
N VAL A 238 2.16 11.76 0.60
CA VAL A 238 1.40 11.79 -0.65
C VAL A 238 -0.07 12.09 -0.37
N SER A 239 -0.65 13.05 -1.07
CA SER A 239 -2.09 13.30 -1.08
C SER A 239 -2.61 13.15 -2.51
N THR A 240 -3.53 12.22 -2.70
CA THR A 240 -4.18 11.95 -3.98
C THR A 240 -5.51 12.69 -4.05
N VAL A 241 -5.70 13.45 -5.12
CA VAL A 241 -6.95 14.12 -5.45
C VAL A 241 -7.66 13.28 -6.51
N SER A 242 -8.84 12.76 -6.19
CA SER A 242 -9.65 11.96 -7.11
C SER A 242 -10.95 12.68 -7.45
N THR A 243 -11.10 13.14 -8.68
CA THR A 243 -12.30 13.85 -9.17
C THR A 243 -12.84 13.23 -10.44
N THR A 244 -13.96 13.77 -10.93
CA THR A 244 -14.53 13.37 -12.22
C THR A 244 -13.79 13.95 -13.42
N GLU A 245 -12.80 14.82 -13.20
CA GLU A 245 -11.97 15.42 -14.25
C GLU A 245 -10.59 14.74 -14.34
N GLU A 246 -10.01 14.40 -13.19
CA GLU A 246 -8.73 13.71 -13.12
C GLU A 246 -8.47 13.05 -11.76
N ILE A 247 -7.51 12.15 -11.76
CA ILE A 247 -6.79 11.67 -10.58
C ILE A 247 -5.39 12.27 -10.66
N SER A 248 -5.01 13.06 -9.65
CA SER A 248 -3.68 13.65 -9.50
C SER A 248 -3.13 13.37 -8.10
N ALA A 249 -1.81 13.43 -7.95
CA ALA A 249 -1.13 13.25 -6.67
C ALA A 249 -0.26 14.45 -6.35
N TYR A 250 -0.10 14.75 -5.07
CA TYR A 250 0.74 15.82 -4.55
C TYR A 250 1.69 15.18 -3.56
N ALA A 251 2.98 15.33 -3.78
CA ALA A 251 3.99 14.63 -3.00
C ALA A 251 5.07 15.57 -2.48
N VAL A 252 5.47 15.39 -1.23
CA VAL A 252 6.63 16.04 -0.63
C VAL A 252 7.48 15.03 0.11
N ASP A 253 8.78 15.24 0.08
CA ASP A 253 9.79 14.47 0.79
C ASP A 253 10.34 15.38 1.89
N PRO A 254 10.04 15.15 3.16
CA PRO A 254 10.84 15.68 4.25
C PRO A 254 12.11 14.83 4.45
N PRO A 255 13.25 15.19 3.82
CA PRO A 255 14.42 14.34 3.80
C PRO A 255 15.05 14.27 5.19
N GLU A 256 15.40 13.06 5.60
CA GLU A 256 16.19 12.79 6.79
C GLU A 256 17.25 11.73 6.43
N ARG A 257 17.77 11.00 7.41
CA ARG A 257 18.62 9.84 7.12
C ARG A 257 17.73 8.61 6.90
N PRO A 258 17.86 7.91 5.76
CA PRO A 258 17.21 6.63 5.58
C PRO A 258 17.77 5.63 6.58
N VAL A 259 16.93 4.69 7.05
CA VAL A 259 17.37 3.63 7.96
C VAL A 259 17.78 2.42 7.13
N VAL A 260 19.05 2.04 7.23
CA VAL A 260 19.57 0.82 6.58
C VAL A 260 19.66 -0.27 7.62
N TRP A 261 18.99 -1.39 7.38
CA TRP A 261 18.98 -2.51 8.30
C TRP A 261 19.05 -3.85 7.59
N ARG A 262 19.83 -4.77 8.17
CA ARG A 262 19.97 -6.13 7.69
C ARG A 262 19.10 -7.04 8.53
N ALA A 263 18.13 -7.66 7.88
CA ALA A 263 17.36 -8.72 8.52
C ALA A 263 18.25 -9.93 8.76
N VAL A 264 18.21 -10.43 10.00
CA VAL A 264 18.91 -11.63 10.45
C VAL A 264 17.86 -12.57 10.98
N GLU A 265 17.85 -13.82 10.51
CA GLU A 265 16.81 -14.80 10.86
C GLU A 265 16.65 -14.96 12.38
N GLU A 266 17.74 -14.95 13.15
CA GLU A 266 17.69 -15.01 14.61
C GLU A 266 16.89 -13.84 15.23
N LYS A 267 17.00 -12.62 14.68
CA LYS A 267 16.23 -11.46 15.16
C LYS A 267 14.75 -11.58 14.79
N LEU A 268 14.47 -12.04 13.57
CA LEU A 268 13.10 -12.30 13.11
C LEU A 268 12.43 -13.38 13.96
N GLN A 269 13.12 -14.48 14.23
CA GLN A 269 12.62 -15.58 15.04
C GLN A 269 12.34 -15.12 16.48
N ARG A 270 13.26 -14.36 17.10
CA ARG A 270 13.02 -13.76 18.41
C ARG A 270 11.79 -12.84 18.43
N SER A 271 11.57 -12.06 17.36
CA SER A 271 10.37 -11.23 17.21
C SER A 271 9.09 -12.08 17.14
N ARG A 272 9.11 -13.21 16.42
CA ARG A 272 7.97 -14.15 16.33
C ARG A 272 7.65 -14.86 17.65
N GLU A 273 8.68 -15.20 18.43
CA GLU A 273 8.55 -15.90 19.71
C GLU A 273 8.17 -14.98 20.87
N ARG A 274 8.34 -13.66 20.70
CA ARG A 274 8.06 -12.69 21.74
C ARG A 274 6.55 -12.68 22.02
N PRO A 275 6.13 -12.88 23.29
CA PRO A 275 4.73 -12.70 23.65
C PRO A 275 4.35 -11.25 23.36
N ALA A 276 3.11 -11.06 22.91
CA ALA A 276 2.55 -9.74 22.69
C ALA A 276 2.82 -8.81 23.88
N SER A 277 3.66 -7.79 23.68
CA SER A 277 3.96 -6.83 24.74
C SER A 277 2.72 -5.96 25.03
N PRO A 278 2.37 -5.75 26.31
CA PRO A 278 1.30 -4.84 26.68
C PRO A 278 1.66 -3.40 26.31
N ARG A 279 0.61 -2.67 25.92
CA ARG A 279 0.57 -1.30 25.40
C ARG A 279 1.38 -0.29 26.22
N THR A 280 2.04 0.64 25.55
CA THR A 280 2.33 1.97 26.11
C THR A 280 1.88 3.06 25.15
N THR A 281 1.05 3.99 25.66
CA THR A 281 0.65 5.20 24.94
C THR A 281 1.76 6.23 25.09
N HIS A 282 2.40 6.62 23.99
CA HIS A 282 3.40 7.68 23.99
C HIS A 282 3.08 8.72 22.91
N THR A 283 3.25 10.01 23.24
CA THR A 283 3.07 11.12 22.29
C THR A 283 4.18 11.19 21.23
N SER A 284 5.30 10.48 21.44
CA SER A 284 6.37 10.26 20.48
C SER A 284 6.81 8.79 20.55
N ILE A 285 6.92 8.13 19.40
CA ILE A 285 7.26 6.71 19.34
C ILE A 285 8.75 6.61 19.04
N ASN A 286 9.57 6.24 20.03
CA ASN A 286 10.96 5.88 19.77
C ASN A 286 11.06 4.36 19.66
N LEU A 287 11.36 3.89 18.46
CA LEU A 287 11.37 2.49 18.08
C LEU A 287 12.77 1.92 18.21
N ASP A 288 12.90 0.76 18.85
CA ASP A 288 14.11 -0.04 18.75
C ASP A 288 14.24 -0.58 17.32
N PRO A 289 15.37 -0.36 16.62
CA PRO A 289 15.50 -0.75 15.22
C PRO A 289 15.36 -2.26 15.01
N ASP A 290 15.92 -3.08 15.89
CA ASP A 290 15.92 -4.52 15.73
C ASP A 290 14.54 -5.10 15.97
N GLU A 291 13.83 -4.64 17.00
CA GLU A 291 12.45 -5.05 17.26
C GLU A 291 11.51 -4.59 16.14
N PHE A 292 11.52 -3.30 15.82
CA PHE A 292 10.58 -2.73 14.87
C PHE A 292 10.79 -3.26 13.45
N LEU A 293 12.02 -3.27 12.95
CA LEU A 293 12.28 -3.68 11.55
C LEU A 293 12.17 -5.20 11.37
N SER A 294 12.36 -5.98 12.44
CA SER A 294 11.99 -7.40 12.43
C SER A 294 10.48 -7.56 12.31
N ASN A 295 9.69 -6.79 13.07
CA ASN A 295 8.22 -6.83 12.98
C ASN A 295 7.73 -6.34 11.61
N VAL A 296 8.33 -5.29 11.03
CA VAL A 296 8.01 -4.84 9.66
C VAL A 296 8.20 -6.00 8.68
N THR A 297 9.36 -6.65 8.73
CA THR A 297 9.69 -7.77 7.82
C THR A 297 8.73 -8.95 8.00
N ASN A 298 8.46 -9.35 9.25
CA ASN A 298 7.49 -10.40 9.57
C ASN A 298 6.07 -10.04 9.11
N THR A 299 5.66 -8.78 9.28
CA THR A 299 4.34 -8.27 8.88
C THR A 299 4.18 -8.25 7.36
N GLU A 300 5.23 -7.88 6.62
CA GLU A 300 5.24 -7.89 5.16
C GLU A 300 4.93 -9.29 4.62
N TYR A 301 5.71 -10.30 5.04
CA TYR A 301 5.54 -11.68 4.59
C TYR A 301 4.23 -12.30 5.09
N ALA A 302 3.79 -11.95 6.31
CA ALA A 302 2.49 -12.36 6.81
C ALA A 302 1.34 -11.77 5.98
N SER A 303 1.43 -10.49 5.61
CA SER A 303 0.43 -9.81 4.78
C SER A 303 0.37 -10.42 3.38
N LEU A 304 1.54 -10.69 2.77
CA LEU A 304 1.63 -11.34 1.46
C LEU A 304 1.03 -12.76 1.48
N ALA A 305 1.35 -13.55 2.52
CA ALA A 305 0.77 -14.87 2.72
C ALA A 305 -0.76 -14.79 2.93
N ARG A 306 -1.23 -13.86 3.77
CA ARG A 306 -2.65 -13.67 4.05
C ARG A 306 -3.43 -13.24 2.80
N TYR A 307 -2.86 -12.35 2.00
CA TYR A 307 -3.40 -11.92 0.72
C TYR A 307 -3.65 -13.10 -0.23
N ALA A 308 -2.74 -14.07 -0.25
CA ALA A 308 -2.87 -15.31 -1.04
C ALA A 308 -3.78 -16.39 -0.40
N GLY A 309 -4.37 -16.13 0.77
CA GLY A 309 -5.14 -17.14 1.52
C GLY A 309 -4.27 -18.23 2.16
N LEU A 310 -2.97 -17.99 2.33
CA LEU A 310 -2.02 -18.91 2.98
C LEU A 310 -1.99 -18.67 4.49
N ASP A 311 -3.13 -18.81 5.16
CA ASP A 311 -3.30 -18.40 6.56
C ASP A 311 -2.29 -19.02 7.52
N SER A 312 -1.98 -20.31 7.37
CA SER A 312 -0.99 -20.97 8.23
C SER A 312 0.43 -20.47 7.98
N ALA A 313 0.75 -19.98 6.78
CA ALA A 313 2.03 -19.31 6.53
C ALA A 313 2.03 -17.92 7.17
N ALA A 314 0.96 -17.15 7.00
CA ALA A 314 0.82 -15.82 7.59
C ALA A 314 1.03 -15.84 9.12
N GLU A 315 0.46 -16.84 9.78
CA GLU A 315 0.62 -17.04 11.22
C GLU A 315 2.03 -17.47 11.64
N ARG A 316 2.76 -18.22 10.82
CA ARG A 316 4.16 -18.54 11.14
C ARG A 316 5.03 -17.28 11.09
N TRP A 317 4.76 -16.39 10.14
CA TRP A 317 5.43 -15.11 10.04
C TRP A 317 5.02 -14.14 11.16
N LEU A 318 3.75 -14.17 11.58
CA LEU A 318 3.21 -13.27 12.59
C LEU A 318 2.29 -14.00 13.59
N PRO A 319 2.86 -14.72 14.58
CA PRO A 319 2.08 -15.59 15.48
C PRO A 319 1.05 -14.87 16.35
N SER A 320 1.23 -13.58 16.61
CA SER A 320 0.25 -12.76 17.34
C SER A 320 -1.12 -12.68 16.66
N LEU A 321 -1.22 -13.00 15.36
CA LEU A 321 -2.48 -13.15 14.63
C LEU A 321 -3.37 -14.27 15.21
N HIS A 322 -2.81 -15.20 16.00
CA HIS A 322 -3.48 -16.41 16.52
C HIS A 322 -4.66 -16.17 17.47
N THR A 323 -4.94 -14.93 17.91
CA THR A 323 -5.99 -14.66 18.89
C THR A 323 -7.43 -14.81 18.35
N SER A 324 -7.64 -15.28 17.11
CA SER A 324 -8.99 -15.44 16.54
C SER A 324 -9.05 -16.53 15.45
N ARG A 325 -9.30 -17.82 15.77
CA ARG A 325 -9.34 -18.87 14.72
C ARG A 325 -10.44 -19.94 14.78
N ARG A 326 -11.08 -20.14 13.62
CA ARG A 326 -11.32 -21.43 12.95
C ARG A 326 -10.62 -21.35 11.57
N PRO A 327 -10.04 -22.43 11.03
CA PRO A 327 -9.39 -22.41 9.71
C PRO A 327 -10.38 -22.11 8.58
N GLY A 328 -9.98 -21.24 7.64
CA GLY A 328 -10.67 -21.06 6.35
C GLY A 328 -10.44 -22.26 5.41
N PRO A 329 -11.18 -22.34 4.29
CA PRO A 329 -11.12 -23.51 3.40
C PRO A 329 -9.74 -23.68 2.71
N ALA A 330 -9.32 -24.94 2.57
CA ALA A 330 -8.19 -25.40 1.74
C ALA A 330 -8.69 -25.78 0.32
N PRO A 331 -7.82 -26.08 -0.68
CA PRO A 331 -6.47 -25.61 -0.99
C PRO A 331 -6.51 -24.43 -2.00
N GLY A 332 -5.43 -23.63 -2.04
CA GLY A 332 -5.33 -22.48 -2.94
C GLY A 332 -5.45 -22.86 -4.42
N GLU A 333 -6.32 -22.14 -5.14
CA GLU A 333 -6.50 -22.26 -6.58
C GLU A 333 -5.20 -21.84 -7.31
N ILE A 334 -4.89 -22.54 -8.40
CA ILE A 334 -3.75 -22.21 -9.25
C ILE A 334 -4.25 -21.45 -10.48
N LEU A 335 -3.63 -20.30 -10.76
CA LEU A 335 -3.85 -19.51 -11.96
C LEU A 335 -2.56 -19.50 -12.78
N SER A 336 -2.63 -19.97 -14.03
CA SER A 336 -1.54 -19.80 -14.99
C SER A 336 -1.75 -18.53 -15.83
N LEU A 337 -0.74 -17.67 -15.89
CA LEU A 337 -0.74 -16.41 -16.63
C LEU A 337 0.64 -16.18 -17.21
N ASP A 338 0.74 -16.03 -18.53
CA ASP A 338 1.96 -15.62 -19.23
C ASP A 338 3.21 -16.43 -18.84
N GLY A 339 3.05 -17.77 -18.75
CA GLY A 339 4.11 -18.69 -18.38
C GLY A 339 4.44 -18.74 -16.88
N GLN A 340 3.79 -17.93 -16.05
CA GLN A 340 3.91 -17.92 -14.60
C GLN A 340 2.70 -18.59 -13.96
N THR A 341 2.90 -19.14 -12.76
CA THR A 341 1.84 -19.81 -11.99
C THR A 341 1.67 -19.17 -10.64
N TYR A 342 0.44 -18.79 -10.33
CA TYR A 342 0.09 -18.13 -9.08
C TYR A 342 -0.80 -19.04 -8.25
N ARG A 343 -0.60 -19.03 -6.94
CA ARG A 343 -1.42 -19.72 -5.96
C ARG A 343 -2.19 -18.72 -5.12
N GLY A 344 -3.49 -18.90 -5.00
CA GLY A 344 -4.34 -17.93 -4.33
C GLY A 344 -5.73 -18.42 -4.02
N SER A 345 -6.66 -17.49 -3.90
CA SER A 345 -8.08 -17.75 -3.74
C SER A 345 -8.88 -16.99 -4.80
N SER A 346 -10.04 -17.52 -5.18
CA SER A 346 -10.99 -16.78 -5.99
C SER A 346 -12.37 -16.71 -5.37
N GLN A 347 -13.06 -15.63 -5.71
CA GLN A 347 -14.47 -15.43 -5.42
C GLN A 347 -15.21 -15.16 -6.72
N ARG A 348 -16.39 -15.75 -6.85
CA ARG A 348 -17.27 -15.60 -8.00
C ARG A 348 -18.52 -14.85 -7.60
N PHE A 349 -18.91 -13.87 -8.39
CA PHE A 349 -20.07 -13.02 -8.17
C PHE A 349 -20.96 -13.06 -9.40
N THR A 350 -22.21 -13.49 -9.23
CA THR A 350 -23.21 -13.43 -10.29
C THR A 350 -23.52 -11.98 -10.60
N LEU A 351 -23.43 -11.58 -11.87
CA LEU A 351 -23.77 -10.23 -12.27
C LEU A 351 -25.28 -9.96 -12.09
N PRO A 352 -25.70 -8.73 -11.74
CA PRO A 352 -27.11 -8.40 -11.50
C PRO A 352 -28.04 -8.66 -12.71
N ASN A 353 -27.49 -8.66 -13.92
CA ASN A 353 -28.21 -8.94 -15.15
C ASN A 353 -28.29 -10.45 -15.48
N GLY A 354 -27.67 -11.33 -14.69
CA GLY A 354 -27.63 -12.77 -14.91
C GLY A 354 -26.76 -13.23 -16.09
N GLN A 355 -26.02 -12.33 -16.76
CA GLN A 355 -25.31 -12.61 -18.02
C GLN A 355 -23.84 -13.02 -17.84
N GLY A 356 -23.50 -13.70 -16.73
CA GLY A 356 -22.14 -14.19 -16.47
C GLY A 356 -21.73 -14.08 -15.01
N GLN A 357 -20.53 -14.57 -14.71
CA GLN A 357 -19.94 -14.49 -13.38
C GLN A 357 -18.67 -13.66 -13.41
N LEU A 358 -18.57 -12.68 -12.51
CA LEU A 358 -17.33 -11.98 -12.25
C LEU A 358 -16.49 -12.83 -11.30
N ARG A 359 -15.28 -13.19 -11.70
CA ARG A 359 -14.30 -13.87 -10.87
C ARG A 359 -13.21 -12.90 -10.44
N VAL A 360 -12.96 -12.80 -9.14
CA VAL A 360 -11.82 -12.07 -8.56
C VAL A 360 -10.86 -13.11 -7.99
N PHE A 361 -9.65 -13.17 -8.52
CA PHE A 361 -8.55 -14.00 -8.03
C PHE A 361 -7.48 -13.12 -7.39
N ALA A 362 -7.10 -13.46 -6.16
CA ALA A 362 -5.99 -12.84 -5.43
C ALA A 362 -5.02 -13.94 -5.01
N GLY A 363 -3.74 -13.79 -5.36
CA GLY A 363 -2.74 -14.82 -5.14
C GLY A 363 -1.32 -14.29 -5.17
N VAL A 364 -0.37 -15.19 -4.99
CA VAL A 364 1.06 -14.90 -5.13
C VAL A 364 1.71 -15.96 -6.01
N ASP A 365 2.84 -15.63 -6.63
CA ASP A 365 3.64 -16.57 -7.40
C ASP A 365 3.86 -17.88 -6.61
N THR A 366 3.87 -19.02 -7.30
CA THR A 366 3.89 -20.33 -6.64
C THR A 366 5.20 -20.58 -5.90
N ASN A 367 6.34 -20.14 -6.42
CA ASN A 367 7.63 -20.28 -5.73
C ASN A 367 7.67 -19.38 -4.49
N VAL A 368 7.15 -18.15 -4.62
CA VAL A 368 6.98 -17.24 -3.47
C VAL A 368 6.03 -17.84 -2.43
N ALA A 369 4.90 -18.41 -2.84
CA ALA A 369 3.94 -19.09 -1.96
C ALA A 369 4.59 -20.24 -1.20
N ASP A 370 5.39 -21.06 -1.89
CA ASP A 370 6.07 -22.21 -1.32
C ASP A 370 7.14 -21.76 -0.30
N ALA A 371 7.92 -20.73 -0.63
CA ALA A 371 8.90 -20.13 0.28
C ALA A 371 8.25 -19.46 1.50
N LEU A 372 7.12 -18.78 1.34
CA LEU A 372 6.36 -18.20 2.46
C LEU A 372 5.93 -19.27 3.47
N ARG A 373 5.69 -20.52 3.04
CA ARG A 373 5.28 -21.59 3.95
C ARG A 373 6.38 -22.04 4.90
N SER A 374 7.65 -21.97 4.55
CA SER A 374 8.71 -22.38 5.47
C SER A 374 8.98 -21.35 6.58
N ALA A 375 8.48 -20.11 6.42
CA ALA A 375 8.85 -18.97 7.25
C ALA A 375 10.37 -18.68 7.27
N ASP A 376 11.05 -19.05 6.18
CA ASP A 376 12.47 -18.82 5.95
C ASP A 376 12.66 -17.53 5.13
N LEU A 377 13.34 -16.56 5.72
CA LEU A 377 13.62 -15.26 5.10
C LEU A 377 14.42 -15.37 3.81
N ASP A 378 15.47 -16.19 3.79
CA ASP A 378 16.37 -16.26 2.64
C ASP A 378 15.68 -16.95 1.47
N ALA A 379 14.90 -18.00 1.75
CA ALA A 379 14.06 -18.64 0.75
C ALA A 379 13.02 -17.66 0.17
N ALA A 380 12.32 -16.91 1.02
CA ALA A 380 11.30 -15.96 0.58
C ALA A 380 11.88 -14.82 -0.27
N ARG A 381 13.01 -14.25 0.17
CA ARG A 381 13.74 -13.21 -0.59
C ARG A 381 14.24 -13.72 -1.93
N GLN A 382 14.80 -14.93 -1.95
CA GLN A 382 15.31 -15.51 -3.18
C GLN A 382 14.17 -15.73 -4.19
N ALA A 383 13.05 -16.31 -3.76
CA ALA A 383 11.89 -16.51 -4.62
C ALA A 383 11.32 -15.19 -5.15
N GLN A 384 11.25 -14.15 -4.33
CA GLN A 384 10.81 -12.81 -4.77
C GLN A 384 11.77 -12.17 -5.78
N ARG A 385 13.09 -12.32 -5.59
CA ARG A 385 14.09 -11.83 -6.56
C ARG A 385 13.97 -12.55 -7.89
N GLU A 386 13.92 -13.88 -7.87
CA GLU A 386 13.77 -14.69 -9.08
C GLU A 386 12.47 -14.34 -9.82
N TYR A 387 11.38 -14.11 -9.08
CA TYR A 387 10.15 -13.59 -9.66
C TYR A 387 10.37 -12.22 -10.31
N ALA A 388 10.97 -11.26 -9.59
CA ALA A 388 11.17 -9.90 -10.09
C ALA A 388 12.09 -9.83 -11.33
N GLU A 389 13.05 -10.74 -11.44
CA GLU A 389 13.97 -10.87 -12.58
C GLU A 389 13.33 -11.56 -13.79
N ASN A 390 12.48 -12.57 -13.55
CA ASN A 390 11.83 -13.34 -14.61
C ASN A 390 10.46 -12.82 -15.03
N ARG A 391 9.88 -11.89 -14.26
CA ARG A 391 8.59 -11.29 -14.62
C ARG A 391 8.77 -10.61 -15.96
N GLN A 392 7.99 -11.04 -16.94
CA GLN A 392 7.88 -10.28 -18.17
C GLN A 392 7.23 -8.95 -17.81
N GLU A 393 7.88 -7.84 -18.15
CA GLU A 393 7.16 -6.57 -18.21
C GLU A 393 5.96 -6.79 -19.13
N GLU A 394 4.76 -6.64 -18.59
CA GLU A 394 3.53 -7.01 -19.30
C GLU A 394 3.56 -6.48 -20.72
N ALA A 395 3.54 -7.43 -21.67
CA ALA A 395 3.56 -7.16 -23.10
C ALA A 395 2.40 -6.23 -23.48
N SER A 396 2.64 -5.41 -24.50
CA SER A 396 1.66 -4.46 -25.02
C SER A 396 0.28 -5.11 -25.21
N PHE A 397 -0.68 -4.62 -24.42
CA PHE A 397 -2.12 -4.78 -24.53
C PHE A 397 -2.62 -5.47 -25.81
N ASP A 398 -3.15 -6.70 -25.67
CA ASP A 398 -4.07 -7.22 -26.68
C ASP A 398 -5.45 -6.58 -26.48
N ALA A 399 -5.79 -5.67 -27.38
CA ALA A 399 -7.08 -4.99 -27.42
C ALA A 399 -8.27 -5.95 -27.51
N ASN A 400 -8.03 -7.20 -27.91
CA ASN A 400 -9.06 -8.14 -28.30
C ASN A 400 -9.60 -9.03 -27.18
N THR A 401 -9.03 -9.01 -25.96
CA THR A 401 -9.51 -9.84 -24.84
C THR A 401 -10.09 -9.01 -23.68
N PRO A 402 -11.23 -8.29 -23.84
CA PRO A 402 -11.78 -7.39 -22.83
C PRO A 402 -12.39 -8.08 -21.59
N THR A 403 -12.20 -9.40 -21.46
CA THR A 403 -12.85 -10.23 -20.43
C THR A 403 -12.06 -10.29 -19.13
N ASN A 404 -10.89 -9.66 -19.02
CA ASN A 404 -10.15 -9.61 -17.76
C ASN A 404 -9.27 -8.37 -17.59
N ALA A 405 -8.93 -8.07 -16.34
CA ALA A 405 -7.92 -7.11 -15.92
C ALA A 405 -7.00 -7.78 -14.90
N THR A 406 -5.68 -7.65 -15.08
CA THR A 406 -4.68 -8.26 -14.21
C THR A 406 -3.63 -7.23 -13.79
N ALA A 407 -3.25 -7.27 -12.52
CA ALA A 407 -2.11 -6.55 -11.95
C ALA A 407 -1.16 -7.55 -11.30
N THR A 408 0.13 -7.30 -11.44
CA THR A 408 1.19 -8.02 -10.73
C THR A 408 2.09 -7.00 -10.01
N SER A 409 2.58 -7.38 -8.83
CA SER A 409 3.51 -6.56 -8.04
C SER A 409 4.92 -7.14 -8.10
N SER A 410 5.94 -6.33 -7.85
CA SER A 410 7.36 -6.72 -7.90
C SER A 410 7.73 -7.89 -6.97
N GLU A 411 6.96 -8.10 -5.91
CA GLU A 411 7.17 -9.10 -4.86
C GLU A 411 6.33 -10.38 -5.07
N GLY A 412 5.70 -10.53 -6.23
CA GLY A 412 5.02 -11.78 -6.62
C GLY A 412 3.51 -11.81 -6.42
N ALA A 413 2.87 -10.76 -5.89
CA ALA A 413 1.41 -10.75 -5.75
C ALA A 413 0.71 -10.49 -7.09
N VAL A 414 -0.46 -11.12 -7.29
CA VAL A 414 -1.35 -10.94 -8.45
C VAL A 414 -2.78 -10.66 -8.02
N LEU A 415 -3.42 -9.70 -8.68
CA LEU A 415 -4.86 -9.48 -8.65
C LEU A 415 -5.39 -9.66 -10.07
N ARG A 416 -6.36 -10.56 -10.26
CA ARG A 416 -7.05 -10.73 -11.53
C ARG A 416 -8.56 -10.62 -11.34
N ILE A 417 -9.20 -9.84 -12.20
CA ILE A 417 -10.65 -9.76 -12.30
C ILE A 417 -11.03 -10.24 -13.69
N SER A 418 -11.87 -11.27 -13.81
CA SER A 418 -12.32 -11.82 -15.10
C SER A 418 -13.83 -12.00 -15.15
N LEU A 419 -14.37 -12.00 -16.36
CA LEU A 419 -15.72 -12.45 -16.67
C LEU A 419 -15.65 -13.89 -17.19
N ASP A 420 -16.28 -14.80 -16.45
CA ASP A 420 -16.44 -16.22 -16.78
C ASP A 420 -17.74 -16.47 -17.56
#